data_AF-M4V987-F1
#
_entry.id   AF-M4V987-F1
#
_cell.length_a   1.000
_cell.length_b   1.000
_cell.length_c   1.000
_cell.angle_alpha   90.00
_cell.angle_beta   90.00
_cell.angle_gamma   90.00
#
_symmetry.space_group_name_H-M   'P 1'
#
loop_
_entity.id
_entity.type
_entity.pdbx_description
1 polymer ?
#
loop_
_entity_poly.entity_id
_entity_poly.type
_entity_poly.pdbx_seq_one_letter_code
_entity_poly.pdbx_strand_id
1 'polypeptide(L)'
;MTAAIKYLDIKDLIQAQHGTLRFLLKEIENLIEQEQDYQGLLSQLIAEFDCLLQAERRTLIRACYHLNRLVPEVEDVVEDSAIIQILVADMKSHAENTENRTSSDMRSAQKLRVLLQLIEKLLSQKEEKILNLVRETFSYKQMFDMGVIFRRELLLRRSPSVLHQ
;
A
#
# COMPACT_ATOMS: atom_id res chain seq x y z
N MET A 1 -15.09 3.00 -29.11
CA MET A 1 -14.48 4.11 -28.35
C MET A 1 -13.16 3.63 -27.81
N THR A 2 -12.05 4.05 -28.41
CA THR A 2 -10.68 3.73 -27.99
C THR A 2 -10.42 4.43 -26.66
N ALA A 3 -10.41 3.68 -25.56
CA ALA A 3 -10.01 4.22 -24.27
C ALA A 3 -8.56 4.73 -24.41
N ALA A 4 -8.38 6.04 -24.28
CA ALA A 4 -7.06 6.64 -24.20
C ALA A 4 -6.32 5.93 -23.06
N ILE A 5 -5.27 5.19 -23.38
CA ILE A 5 -4.33 4.70 -22.38
C ILE A 5 -3.72 5.96 -21.80
N LYS A 6 -4.21 6.41 -20.65
CA LYS A 6 -3.54 7.45 -19.86
C LYS A 6 -2.13 6.92 -19.61
N TYR A 7 -1.15 7.62 -20.16
CA TYR A 7 0.27 7.42 -19.87
C TYR A 7 0.50 7.91 -18.44
N LEU A 8 0.22 7.05 -17.46
CA LEU A 8 0.43 7.34 -16.04
C LEU A 8 1.91 7.18 -15.71
N ASP A 9 2.51 8.23 -15.15
CA ASP A 9 3.86 8.13 -14.60
C ASP A 9 3.83 7.47 -13.21
N ILE A 10 5.01 7.24 -12.62
CA ILE A 10 5.08 6.58 -11.31
C ILE A 10 4.34 7.36 -10.21
N LYS A 11 4.26 8.69 -10.26
CA LYS A 11 3.56 9.49 -9.23
C LYS A 11 2.07 9.20 -9.28
N ASP A 12 1.50 9.25 -10.47
CA ASP A 12 0.07 8.98 -10.66
C ASP A 12 -0.29 7.56 -10.18
N LEU A 13 0.57 6.57 -10.46
CA LEU A 13 0.35 5.19 -10.05
C LEU A 13 0.45 5.00 -8.54
N ILE A 14 1.42 5.66 -7.89
CA ILE A 14 1.57 5.63 -6.43
C ILE A 14 0.36 6.27 -5.77
N GLN A 15 -0.06 7.45 -6.23
CA GLN A 15 -1.26 8.13 -5.71
C GLN A 15 -2.52 7.28 -5.89
N ALA A 16 -2.69 6.62 -7.05
CA ALA A 16 -3.82 5.73 -7.30
C ALA A 16 -3.80 4.51 -6.36
N GLN A 17 -2.64 3.91 -6.13
CA GLN A 17 -2.49 2.78 -5.23
C GLN A 17 -2.73 3.17 -3.76
N HIS A 18 -2.20 4.31 -3.32
CA HIS A 18 -2.46 4.88 -2.01
C HIS A 18 -3.94 5.23 -1.80
N GLY A 19 -4.60 5.78 -2.84
CA GLY A 19 -6.05 6.01 -2.83
C GLY A 19 -6.85 4.72 -2.65
N THR A 20 -6.44 3.63 -3.30
CA THR A 20 -7.05 2.30 -3.13
C THR A 20 -6.91 1.79 -1.70
N LEU A 21 -5.71 1.92 -1.11
CA LEU A 21 -5.46 1.53 0.27
C LEU A 21 -6.28 2.35 1.27
N ARG A 22 -6.36 3.67 1.11
CA ARG A 22 -7.20 4.53 1.96
C ARG A 22 -8.68 4.18 1.86
N PHE A 23 -9.15 3.87 0.67
CA PHE A 23 -10.53 3.41 0.49
C PHE A 23 -10.77 2.12 1.30
N LEU A 24 -9.91 1.12 1.16
CA LEU A 24 -10.03 -0.14 1.90
C LEU A 24 -9.94 0.06 3.42
N LEU A 25 -8.99 0.89 3.89
CA LEU A 25 -8.85 1.24 5.31
C LEU A 25 -10.16 1.79 5.87
N LYS A 26 -10.75 2.77 5.19
CA LYS A 26 -12.00 3.42 5.60
C LYS A 26 -13.20 2.47 5.55
N GLU A 27 -13.31 1.65 4.52
CA GLU A 27 -14.39 0.66 4.43
C GLU A 27 -14.31 -0.36 5.55
N ILE A 28 -13.11 -0.84 5.92
CA ILE A 28 -12.94 -1.74 7.07
C ILE A 28 -13.32 -1.04 8.38
N GLU A 29 -12.92 0.23 8.57
CA GLU A 29 -13.34 1.00 9.75
C GLU A 29 -14.87 1.13 9.82
N ASN A 30 -15.54 1.40 8.70
CA ASN A 30 -17.00 1.49 8.63
C ASN A 30 -17.66 0.14 9.01
N LEU A 31 -17.13 -0.98 8.51
CA LEU A 31 -17.63 -2.32 8.83
C LEU A 31 -17.44 -2.65 10.32
N ILE A 32 -16.31 -2.27 10.91
CA ILE A 32 -16.08 -2.39 12.35
C ILE A 32 -17.14 -1.61 13.15
N GLU A 33 -17.44 -0.36 12.75
CA GLU A 33 -18.46 0.46 13.41
C GLU A 33 -19.87 -0.12 13.28
N GLN A 34 -20.17 -0.76 12.16
CA GLN A 34 -21.46 -1.39 11.89
C GLN A 34 -21.55 -2.83 12.44
N GLU A 35 -20.51 -3.31 13.12
CA GLU A 35 -20.39 -4.70 13.60
C GLU A 35 -20.58 -5.75 12.48
N GLN A 36 -20.15 -5.41 11.25
CA GLN A 36 -20.25 -6.26 10.07
C GLN A 36 -18.93 -7.02 9.82
N ASP A 37 -19.03 -8.09 9.05
CA ASP A 37 -17.86 -8.88 8.65
C ASP A 37 -16.93 -8.08 7.72
N TYR A 38 -15.68 -7.94 8.13
CA TYR A 38 -14.62 -7.21 7.42
C TYR A 38 -13.46 -8.10 6.98
N GLN A 39 -13.50 -9.42 7.23
CA GLN A 39 -12.35 -10.31 7.01
C GLN A 39 -11.91 -10.38 5.55
N GLY A 40 -12.87 -10.36 4.62
CA GLY A 40 -12.58 -10.34 3.18
C GLY A 40 -11.82 -9.08 2.76
N LEU A 41 -12.30 -7.90 3.19
CA LEU A 41 -11.64 -6.63 2.90
C LEU A 41 -10.30 -6.49 3.63
N LEU A 42 -10.18 -6.99 4.87
CA LEU A 42 -8.91 -7.00 5.61
C LEU A 42 -7.86 -7.84 4.88
N SER A 43 -8.24 -9.02 4.40
CA SER A 43 -7.36 -9.88 3.58
C SER A 43 -6.93 -9.18 2.29
N GLN A 44 -7.86 -8.49 1.62
CA GLN A 44 -7.55 -7.70 0.43
C GLN A 44 -6.60 -6.54 0.74
N LEU A 45 -6.82 -5.82 1.83
CA LEU A 45 -5.96 -4.71 2.27
C LEU A 45 -4.53 -5.19 2.51
N ILE A 46 -4.34 -6.31 3.23
CA ILE A 46 -3.03 -6.92 3.49
C ILE A 46 -2.32 -7.23 2.16
N ALA A 47 -3.01 -7.87 1.21
CA ALA A 47 -2.45 -8.21 -0.09
C ALA A 47 -2.06 -6.97 -0.91
N GLU A 48 -2.87 -5.91 -0.90
CA GLU A 48 -2.57 -4.66 -1.59
C GLU A 48 -1.38 -3.91 -0.96
N PHE A 49 -1.20 -3.98 0.36
CA PHE A 49 0.00 -3.47 1.03
C PHE A 49 1.26 -4.24 0.63
N ASP A 50 1.23 -5.57 0.69
CA ASP A 50 2.36 -6.41 0.29
C ASP A 50 2.76 -6.15 -1.16
N CYS A 51 1.77 -5.98 -2.03
CA CYS A 51 1.96 -5.63 -3.43
C CYS A 51 2.64 -4.27 -3.60
N LEU A 52 2.13 -3.23 -2.94
CA LEU A 52 2.70 -1.88 -2.97
C LEU A 52 4.15 -1.85 -2.48
N LEU A 53 4.40 -2.36 -1.27
CA LEU A 53 5.73 -2.30 -0.64
C LEU A 53 6.78 -3.03 -1.48
N GLN A 54 6.43 -4.16 -2.08
CA GLN A 54 7.33 -4.87 -2.98
C GLN A 54 7.55 -4.12 -4.30
N ALA A 55 6.52 -3.51 -4.87
CA ALA A 55 6.64 -2.73 -6.09
C ALA A 55 7.55 -1.52 -5.88
N GLU A 56 7.34 -0.74 -4.81
CA GLU A 56 8.18 0.40 -4.44
C GLU A 56 9.65 -0.02 -4.23
N ARG A 57 9.88 -1.12 -3.51
CA ARG A 57 11.22 -1.65 -3.27
C ARG A 57 11.95 -2.00 -4.56
N ARG A 58 11.25 -2.64 -5.50
CA ARG A 58 11.85 -3.14 -6.75
C ARG A 58 11.98 -2.10 -7.84
N THR A 59 11.25 -0.99 -7.75
CA THR A 59 11.32 0.10 -8.73
C THR A 59 11.98 1.33 -8.13
N LEU A 60 11.26 2.08 -7.30
CA LEU A 60 11.65 3.39 -6.81
C LEU A 60 12.92 3.33 -5.97
N ILE A 61 12.90 2.54 -4.90
CA ILE A 61 14.01 2.45 -3.95
C ILE A 61 15.27 1.96 -4.66
N ARG A 62 15.13 0.92 -5.51
CA ARG A 62 16.22 0.40 -6.32
C ARG A 62 16.76 1.44 -7.32
N ALA A 63 15.90 2.23 -7.95
CA ALA A 63 16.31 3.27 -8.89
C ALA A 63 17.08 4.39 -8.17
N CYS A 64 16.66 4.81 -6.98
CA CYS A 64 17.39 5.80 -6.20
C CYS A 64 18.80 5.33 -5.83
N TYR A 65 18.95 4.07 -5.38
CA TYR A 65 20.26 3.49 -5.08
C TYR A 65 21.17 3.41 -6.31
N HIS A 66 20.64 3.03 -7.49
CA HIS A 66 21.45 2.99 -8.72
C HIS A 66 21.96 4.36 -9.17
N LEU A 67 21.24 5.42 -8.83
CA LEU A 67 21.65 6.79 -9.15
C LEU A 67 22.61 7.38 -8.11
N ASN A 68 22.88 6.71 -6.98
CA ASN A 68 23.64 7.23 -5.84
C ASN A 68 23.17 8.64 -5.40
N ARG A 69 21.85 8.89 -5.42
CA ARG A 69 21.26 10.19 -5.06
C ARG A 69 20.39 10.07 -3.81
N LEU A 70 20.47 11.09 -2.93
CA LEU A 70 19.54 11.34 -1.82
C LEU A 70 19.40 10.14 -0.87
N VAL A 71 20.52 9.68 -0.33
CA VAL A 71 20.58 8.51 0.56
C VAL A 71 19.73 8.70 1.83
N PRO A 72 19.77 9.85 2.54
CA PRO A 72 18.96 10.02 3.74
C PRO A 72 17.45 9.97 3.46
N GLU A 73 16.98 10.64 2.40
CA GLU A 73 15.56 10.68 2.05
C GLU A 73 15.05 9.30 1.60
N VAL A 74 15.91 8.51 0.97
CA VAL A 74 15.60 7.12 0.60
C VAL A 74 15.56 6.23 1.84
N GLU A 75 16.48 6.41 2.79
CA GLU A 75 16.50 5.70 4.06
C GLU A 75 15.22 5.96 4.86
N ASP A 76 14.77 7.22 4.96
CA ASP A 76 13.50 7.57 5.61
C ASP A 76 12.30 6.82 4.99
N VAL A 77 12.25 6.71 3.66
CA VAL A 77 11.17 5.98 2.96
C VAL A 77 11.28 4.47 3.19
N VAL A 78 12.49 3.93 3.28
CA VAL A 78 12.75 2.52 3.60
C VAL A 78 12.31 2.20 5.02
N GLU A 79 12.62 3.07 5.99
CA GLU A 79 12.21 2.93 7.38
C GLU A 79 10.69 2.96 7.52
N ASP A 80 10.00 3.94 6.91
CA ASP A 80 8.54 4.00 6.91
C ASP A 80 7.94 2.72 6.29
N SER A 81 8.55 2.20 5.23
CA SER A 81 8.11 0.94 4.59
C SER A 81 8.25 -0.26 5.53
N ALA A 82 9.34 -0.34 6.28
CA ALA A 82 9.56 -1.39 7.25
C ALA A 82 8.55 -1.32 8.41
N ILE A 83 8.23 -0.11 8.89
CA ILE A 83 7.22 0.09 9.93
C ILE A 83 5.84 -0.32 9.41
N ILE A 84 5.44 0.09 8.21
CA ILE A 84 4.17 -0.37 7.59
C ILE A 84 4.16 -1.90 7.50
N GLN A 85 5.26 -2.53 7.10
CA GLN A 85 5.32 -3.98 6.98
C GLN A 85 5.12 -4.70 8.33
N ILE A 86 5.68 -4.16 9.42
CA ILE A 86 5.45 -4.67 10.78
C ILE A 86 3.96 -4.53 11.15
N LEU A 87 3.36 -3.36 10.90
CA LEU A 87 1.95 -3.12 11.21
C LEU A 87 1.02 -4.03 10.39
N VAL A 88 1.34 -4.29 9.13
CA VAL A 88 0.59 -5.20 8.25
C VAL A 88 0.72 -6.66 8.73
N ALA A 89 1.89 -7.06 9.24
CA ALA A 89 2.07 -8.38 9.86
C ALA A 89 1.21 -8.52 11.13
N ASP A 90 1.11 -7.47 11.95
CA ASP A 90 0.22 -7.46 13.11
C ASP A 90 -1.26 -7.56 12.71
N MET A 91 -1.69 -6.87 11.63
CA MET A 91 -3.03 -7.04 11.07
C MET A 91 -3.28 -8.45 10.56
N LYS A 92 -2.28 -9.07 9.93
CA LYS A 92 -2.39 -10.45 9.43
C LYS A 92 -2.57 -11.44 10.59
N SER A 93 -1.78 -11.30 11.63
CA SER A 93 -1.94 -12.08 12.87
C SER A 93 -3.33 -11.86 13.49
N HIS A 94 -3.88 -10.65 13.42
CA HIS A 94 -5.24 -10.36 13.86
C HIS A 94 -6.29 -11.14 13.04
N ALA A 95 -6.16 -11.15 11.71
CA ALA A 95 -7.07 -11.87 10.82
C ALA A 95 -7.05 -13.39 11.11
N GLU A 96 -5.86 -13.99 11.22
CA GLU A 96 -5.69 -15.43 11.50
C GLU A 96 -6.25 -15.84 12.89
N ASN A 97 -6.17 -14.95 13.87
CA ASN A 97 -6.69 -15.20 15.22
C ASN A 97 -8.21 -15.02 15.33
N THR A 98 -8.83 -14.23 14.44
CA THR A 98 -10.27 -13.97 14.45
C THR A 98 -11.06 -15.01 13.66
N GLU A 99 -10.49 -15.62 12.61
CA GLU A 99 -11.07 -16.82 11.95
C GLU A 99 -11.30 -17.99 12.92
N ASN A 100 -10.51 -18.05 14.01
CA ASN A 100 -10.58 -19.10 15.02
C ASN A 100 -11.50 -18.78 16.22
N ARG A 101 -12.16 -17.61 16.25
CA ARG A 101 -12.99 -17.16 17.38
C ARG A 101 -14.38 -16.73 16.94
N THR A 102 -15.38 -17.57 17.18
CA THR A 102 -16.80 -17.25 17.04
C THR A 102 -17.29 -16.41 18.23
N SER A 103 -16.95 -15.12 18.31
CA SER A 103 -17.76 -14.07 18.96
C SER A 103 -16.99 -12.76 19.11
N SER A 104 -17.63 -11.66 18.69
CA SER A 104 -17.61 -10.31 19.27
C SER A 104 -16.63 -10.10 20.44
N ASP A 105 -15.37 -9.83 20.14
CA ASP A 105 -14.44 -9.27 21.11
C ASP A 105 -14.24 -7.80 20.74
N MET A 106 -15.07 -6.91 21.30
CA MET A 106 -15.01 -5.46 21.07
C MET A 106 -13.59 -4.91 21.30
N ARG A 107 -12.83 -5.54 22.20
CA ARG A 107 -11.43 -5.19 22.47
C ARG A 107 -10.51 -5.53 21.29
N SER A 108 -10.81 -6.60 20.57
CA SER A 108 -10.10 -7.00 19.35
C SER A 108 -10.38 -5.99 18.22
N ALA A 109 -11.65 -5.68 17.96
CA ALA A 109 -12.05 -4.70 16.96
C ALA A 109 -11.45 -3.30 17.22
N GLN A 110 -11.42 -2.86 18.49
CA GLN A 110 -10.79 -1.59 18.86
C GLN A 110 -9.28 -1.57 18.60
N LYS A 111 -8.57 -2.69 18.85
CA LYS A 111 -7.13 -2.79 18.53
C LYS A 111 -6.90 -2.70 17.02
N LEU A 112 -7.71 -3.40 16.23
CA LEU A 112 -7.62 -3.33 14.77
C LEU A 112 -7.86 -1.90 14.29
N ARG A 113 -8.87 -1.20 14.81
CA ARG A 113 -9.14 0.20 14.48
C ARG A 113 -7.94 1.11 14.74
N VAL A 114 -7.28 0.96 15.89
CA VAL A 114 -6.05 1.72 16.20
C VAL A 114 -4.93 1.40 15.21
N LEU A 115 -4.76 0.13 14.82
CA LEU A 115 -3.78 -0.26 13.80
C LEU A 115 -4.06 0.39 12.44
N LEU A 116 -5.33 0.36 11.98
CA LEU A 116 -5.73 0.96 10.71
C LEU A 116 -5.42 2.47 10.67
N GLN A 117 -5.70 3.19 11.76
CA GLN A 117 -5.42 4.63 11.86
C GLN A 117 -3.92 4.95 11.86
N LEU A 118 -3.11 4.15 12.55
CA LEU A 118 -1.66 4.30 12.54
C LEU A 118 -1.10 4.07 11.12
N ILE A 119 -1.59 3.03 10.44
CA ILE A 119 -1.21 2.73 9.06
C ILE A 119 -1.62 3.85 8.12
N GLU A 120 -2.85 4.38 8.21
CA GLU A 120 -3.32 5.47 7.35
C GLU A 120 -2.45 6.74 7.49
N LYS A 121 -2.13 7.10 8.74
CA LYS A 121 -1.25 8.23 9.03
C LYS A 121 0.13 8.04 8.41
N LEU A 122 0.74 6.87 8.62
CA LEU A 122 2.07 6.57 8.11
C LEU A 122 2.08 6.47 6.57
N LEU A 123 1.03 5.89 5.97
CA LEU A 123 0.86 5.83 4.52
C LEU A 123 0.82 7.24 3.91
N SER A 124 0.14 8.18 4.57
CA SER A 124 0.03 9.56 4.09
C SER A 124 1.36 10.32 4.20
N GLN A 125 2.08 10.15 5.33
CA GLN A 125 3.41 10.73 5.50
C GLN A 125 4.41 10.19 4.47
N LYS A 126 4.39 8.87 4.27
CA LYS A 126 5.27 8.19 3.32
C LYS A 126 4.96 8.59 1.87
N GLU A 127 3.67 8.75 1.51
CA GLU A 127 3.29 9.22 0.18
C GLU A 127 3.92 10.57 -0.14
N GLU A 128 3.83 11.53 0.77
CA GLU A 128 4.42 12.85 0.59
C GLU A 128 5.93 12.78 0.38
N LYS A 129 6.63 12.00 1.22
CA LYS A 129 8.07 11.77 1.08
C LYS A 129 8.42 11.17 -0.28
N ILE A 130 7.68 10.14 -0.72
CA ILE A 130 7.89 9.50 -2.02
C ILE A 130 7.65 10.48 -3.17
N LEU A 131 6.56 11.25 -3.13
CA LEU A 131 6.24 12.18 -4.21
C LEU A 131 7.29 13.30 -4.33
N ASN A 132 7.80 13.79 -3.20
CA ASN A 132 8.91 14.75 -3.17
C ASN A 132 10.19 14.12 -3.73
N LEU A 133 10.58 12.93 -3.24
CA LEU A 133 11.73 12.18 -3.72
C LEU A 133 11.67 11.96 -5.23
N VAL A 134 10.53 11.51 -5.75
CA VAL A 134 10.35 11.26 -7.18
C VAL A 134 10.50 12.55 -7.99
N ARG A 135 9.87 13.64 -7.53
CA ARG A 135 9.90 14.94 -8.21
C ARG A 135 11.30 15.54 -8.29
N GLU A 136 12.09 15.38 -7.24
CA GLU A 136 13.41 16.03 -7.11
C GLU A 136 14.53 15.19 -7.73
N THR A 137 14.35 13.86 -7.81
CA THR A 137 15.40 12.94 -8.25
C THR A 137 15.36 12.65 -9.75
N PHE A 138 14.15 12.46 -10.31
CA PHE A 138 13.99 11.84 -11.62
C PHE A 138 13.45 12.81 -12.68
N SER A 139 13.99 12.70 -13.88
CA SER A 139 13.42 13.34 -15.06
C SER A 139 12.07 12.73 -15.43
N TYR A 140 11.26 13.46 -16.22
CA TYR A 140 9.97 12.97 -16.69
C TYR A 140 10.05 11.62 -17.40
N LYS A 141 11.06 11.43 -18.27
CA LYS A 141 11.29 10.15 -18.95
C LYS A 141 11.54 9.02 -17.96
N GLN A 142 12.38 9.24 -16.94
CA GLN A 142 12.65 8.24 -15.90
C GLN A 142 11.40 7.93 -15.07
N MET A 143 10.61 8.95 -14.70
CA MET A 143 9.34 8.76 -13.99
C MET A 143 8.36 7.91 -14.79
N PHE A 144 8.29 8.14 -16.10
CA PHE A 144 7.47 7.34 -17.00
C PHE A 144 7.97 5.88 -17.12
N ASP A 145 9.26 5.68 -17.36
CA ASP A 145 9.86 4.34 -17.47
C ASP A 145 9.68 3.54 -16.18
N MET A 146 9.87 4.19 -15.02
CA MET A 146 9.60 3.57 -13.72
C MET A 146 8.11 3.28 -13.52
N GLY A 147 7.21 4.12 -14.02
CA GLY A 147 5.76 3.88 -13.97
C GLY A 147 5.38 2.59 -14.70
N VAL A 148 5.97 2.33 -15.87
CA VAL A 148 5.78 1.07 -16.61
C VAL A 148 6.24 -0.13 -15.79
N ILE A 149 7.43 -0.05 -15.17
CA ILE A 149 7.95 -1.14 -14.34
C ILE A 149 7.07 -1.32 -13.10
N PHE A 150 6.70 -0.24 -12.41
CA PHE A 150 5.90 -0.29 -11.19
C PHE A 150 4.52 -0.91 -11.45
N ARG A 151 3.85 -0.49 -12.52
CA ARG A 151 2.59 -1.11 -12.95
C ARG A 151 2.73 -2.60 -13.21
N ARG A 152 3.82 -3.01 -13.87
CA ARG A 152 4.10 -4.44 -14.09
C ARG A 152 4.32 -5.17 -12.77
N GLU A 153 5.07 -4.60 -11.85
CA GLU A 153 5.30 -5.18 -10.52
C GLU A 153 3.98 -5.35 -9.75
N LEU A 154 3.05 -4.38 -9.84
CA LEU A 154 1.71 -4.50 -9.26
C LEU A 154 0.90 -5.64 -9.89
N LEU A 155 0.87 -5.71 -11.22
CA LEU A 155 0.12 -6.74 -11.96
C LEU A 155 0.63 -8.16 -11.73
N LEU A 156 1.94 -8.34 -11.56
CA LEU A 156 2.54 -9.64 -11.28
C LEU A 156 2.22 -10.17 -9.87
N ARG A 157 1.85 -9.29 -8.94
CA ARG A 157 1.66 -9.60 -7.53
C ARG A 157 0.21 -9.62 -7.08
N ARG A 158 -0.68 -8.98 -7.83
CA ARG A 158 -2.11 -9.24 -7.68
C ARG A 158 -2.37 -10.68 -8.08
N SER A 159 -2.66 -11.53 -7.10
CA SER A 159 -3.03 -12.93 -7.36
C SER A 159 -4.21 -12.99 -8.35
N PRO A 160 -4.28 -14.02 -9.22
CA PRO A 160 -5.37 -14.19 -10.20
C PRO A 160 -6.77 -14.34 -9.59
N SER A 161 -6.88 -14.46 -8.27
CA SER A 161 -8.11 -14.77 -7.53
C SER A 161 -9.18 -13.66 -7.56
N VAL A 162 -8.94 -12.52 -8.23
CA VAL A 162 -9.92 -11.43 -8.39
C VAL A 162 -10.41 -11.30 -9.85
N LEU A 163 -9.98 -12.19 -10.76
CA LEU A 163 -10.46 -12.21 -12.16
C LEU A 163 -11.68 -13.13 -12.38
N HIS A 164 -12.20 -13.74 -11.31
CA HIS A 164 -13.42 -14.55 -11.34
C HIS A 164 -14.38 -14.10 -10.23
N GLN A 165 -15.01 -12.94 -10.42
CA GLN A 165 -16.33 -12.63 -9.91
C GLN A 165 -17.13 -11.93 -11.02
#